data_AF-K1ZJ72-F1
#
_entry.id   AF-K1ZJ72-F1
#
_cell.length_a   1.000
_cell.length_b   1.000
_cell.length_c   1.000
_cell.angle_alpha   90.00
_cell.angle_beta   90.00
_cell.angle_gamma   90.00
#
_symmetry.space_group_name_H-M   'P 1'
#
loop_
_entity.id
_entity.type
_entity.pdbx_description
1 polymer ?
#
loop_
_entity_poly.entity_id
_entity_poly.type
_entity_poly.pdbx_seq_one_letter_code
_entity_poly.pdbx_strand_id
1 'polypeptide(L)'
;MQHLAVFDKGYIEKILAGKKKVEARFSKFRFAPFKKVKKGDEIFLKKSGGKVLGKFTAGSVLSFENLNVRKITEIRRKYEKDLKVDGGFWEMKKKSKYATLVFIKDVEKFPNPIALDKHDRRSWVVLSDIPGYSSKFQLSLKFSDRDSISNLTELIKFLKKEKKIVDDYDLRDMILKLSAEVGELSKNVSEKRSNNDTAKFELADVMIQLVNISDRLGVDLFELTKKRIQECHSKISLDKLKNIK
;
A
#
# COMPACT_ATOMS: atom_id res chain seq x y z
N MET A 1 13.55 -5.65 3.72
CA MET A 1 12.32 -4.92 4.15
C MET A 1 11.97 -3.88 3.09
N GLN A 2 10.73 -3.38 3.11
CA GLN A 2 10.26 -2.42 2.12
C GLN A 2 9.97 -1.07 2.78
N HIS A 3 10.35 0.00 2.09
CA HIS A 3 10.21 1.37 2.55
C HIS A 3 9.55 2.24 1.48
N LEU A 4 8.76 3.22 1.92
CA LEU A 4 8.22 4.25 1.06
C LEU A 4 8.91 5.58 1.37
N ALA A 5 9.65 6.11 0.40
CA ALA A 5 10.33 7.39 0.52
C ALA A 5 9.63 8.43 -0.35
N VAL A 6 9.26 9.56 0.27
CA VAL A 6 8.65 10.70 -0.41
C VAL A 6 9.74 11.67 -0.84
N PHE A 7 9.69 12.09 -2.10
CA PHE A 7 10.66 12.98 -2.72
C PHE A 7 9.99 14.25 -3.24
N ASP A 8 10.72 15.35 -3.11
CA ASP A 8 10.41 16.61 -3.78
C ASP A 8 10.77 16.55 -5.28
N LYS A 9 10.30 17.53 -6.03
CA LYS A 9 10.40 17.57 -7.50
C LYS A 9 11.86 17.44 -7.97
N GLY A 10 12.11 16.62 -8.99
CA GLY A 10 13.39 16.51 -9.68
C GLY A 10 14.34 15.43 -9.14
N TYR A 11 14.17 14.97 -7.90
CA TYR A 11 15.07 13.96 -7.32
C TYR A 11 14.79 12.56 -7.86
N ILE A 12 13.53 12.17 -8.05
CA ILE A 12 13.17 10.85 -8.58
C ILE A 12 13.72 10.70 -10.00
N GLU A 13 13.60 11.75 -10.82
CA GLU A 13 14.10 11.77 -12.20
C GLU A 13 15.63 11.59 -12.23
N LYS A 14 16.36 12.24 -11.32
CA LYS A 14 17.81 12.05 -11.16
C LYS A 14 18.18 10.62 -10.73
N ILE A 15 17.37 9.98 -9.89
CA ILE A 15 17.57 8.58 -9.44
C ILE A 15 17.31 7.62 -10.59
N LEU A 16 16.16 7.74 -11.26
CA LEU A 16 15.76 6.87 -12.37
C LEU A 16 16.71 6.99 -13.57
N ALA A 17 17.28 8.18 -13.81
CA ALA A 17 18.31 8.38 -14.82
C ALA A 17 19.72 7.92 -14.37
N GLY A 18 19.87 7.38 -13.16
CA GLY A 18 21.14 6.94 -12.60
C GLY A 18 22.14 8.06 -12.29
N LYS A 19 21.72 9.33 -12.32
CA LYS A 19 22.59 10.50 -12.07
C LYS A 19 22.84 10.73 -10.58
N LYS A 20 21.85 10.43 -9.74
CA LYS A 20 21.96 10.46 -8.27
C LYS A 20 22.29 9.06 -7.77
N LYS A 21 23.41 8.93 -7.05
CA LYS A 21 23.95 7.63 -6.60
C LYS A 21 23.75 7.39 -5.11
N VAL A 22 23.50 8.44 -4.34
CA VAL A 22 23.25 8.36 -2.90
C VAL A 22 21.99 9.17 -2.57
N GLU A 23 21.12 8.62 -1.75
CA GLU A 23 20.02 9.33 -1.11
C GLU A 23 20.40 9.71 0.33
N ALA A 24 20.11 10.94 0.74
CA ALA A 24 20.42 11.43 2.07
C ALA A 24 19.19 11.94 2.80
N ARG A 25 19.01 11.46 4.04
CA ARG A 25 17.98 11.95 4.96
C ARG A 25 18.63 12.46 6.23
N PHE A 26 18.42 13.74 6.51
CA PHE A 26 18.92 14.44 7.68
C PHE A 26 17.75 14.85 8.57
N SER A 27 17.89 14.65 9.89
CA SER A 27 16.84 14.94 10.86
C SER A 27 17.40 15.45 12.20
N LYS A 28 16.56 16.17 12.95
CA LYS A 28 16.84 16.55 14.34
C LYS A 28 16.57 15.41 15.33
N PHE A 29 15.68 14.49 14.95
CA PHE A 29 15.19 13.39 15.79
C PHE A 29 15.48 12.03 15.15
N ARG A 30 15.46 10.96 15.94
CA ARG A 30 15.67 9.57 15.50
C ARG A 30 14.39 9.02 14.84
N PHE A 31 14.16 9.39 13.59
CA PHE A 31 13.07 8.84 12.77
C PHE A 31 13.61 8.05 11.58
N ALA A 32 12.76 7.18 11.01
CA ALA A 32 13.08 6.52 9.76
C ALA A 32 13.51 7.57 8.70
N PRO A 33 14.59 7.30 7.93
CA PRO A 33 15.28 6.02 7.78
C PRO A 33 16.36 5.66 8.80
N PHE A 34 16.64 6.51 9.80
CA PHE A 34 17.77 6.34 10.70
C PHE A 34 17.73 5.01 11.46
N LYS A 35 18.78 4.18 11.31
CA LYS A 35 18.89 2.80 11.84
C LYS A 35 17.74 1.83 11.46
N LYS A 36 16.89 2.22 10.52
CA LYS A 36 15.75 1.40 10.03
C LYS A 36 16.00 0.79 8.66
N VAL A 37 16.71 1.49 7.78
CA VAL A 37 17.09 0.97 6.46
C VAL A 37 18.35 0.13 6.57
N LYS A 38 18.35 -1.05 5.96
CA LYS A 38 19.50 -1.95 5.85
C LYS A 38 19.85 -2.21 4.38
N LYS A 39 21.07 -2.69 4.14
CA LYS A 39 21.49 -3.17 2.83
C LYS A 39 20.53 -4.27 2.34
N GLY A 40 20.11 -4.20 1.09
CA GLY A 40 19.17 -5.12 0.46
C GLY A 40 17.70 -4.73 0.62
N ASP A 41 17.38 -3.68 1.40
CA ASP A 41 16.00 -3.19 1.49
C ASP A 41 15.53 -2.56 0.17
N GLU A 42 14.24 -2.66 -0.13
CA GLU A 42 13.63 -1.99 -1.28
C GLU A 42 13.06 -0.63 -0.86
N ILE A 43 13.32 0.39 -1.66
CA ILE A 43 12.86 1.76 -1.42
C ILE A 43 12.01 2.21 -2.61
N PHE A 44 10.72 2.37 -2.36
CA PHE A 44 9.76 2.89 -3.33
C PHE A 44 9.85 4.42 -3.41
N LEU A 45 9.87 4.92 -4.65
CA LEU A 45 10.05 6.33 -5.00
C LEU A 45 8.68 7.02 -5.17
N LYS A 46 8.15 7.60 -4.09
CA LYS A 46 6.88 8.34 -4.14
C LYS A 46 7.11 9.82 -4.39
N LYS A 47 6.46 10.37 -5.41
CA LYS A 47 6.42 11.82 -5.63
C LYS A 47 5.54 12.47 -4.58
N SER A 48 5.98 13.58 -3.99
CA SER A 48 5.14 14.38 -3.08
C SER A 48 3.82 14.76 -3.77
N GLY A 49 2.69 14.50 -3.09
CA GLY A 49 1.34 14.69 -3.64
C GLY A 49 1.00 13.81 -4.86
N GLY A 50 1.84 12.83 -5.22
CA GLY A 50 1.74 12.07 -6.46
C GLY A 50 1.90 10.57 -6.31
N LYS A 51 2.08 9.89 -7.44
CA LYS A 51 2.19 8.43 -7.55
C LYS A 51 3.59 7.92 -7.16
N VAL A 52 3.69 6.62 -6.94
CA VAL A 52 4.96 5.88 -6.85
C VAL A 52 5.44 5.59 -8.26
N LEU A 53 6.66 6.01 -8.59
CA LEU A 53 7.19 6.01 -9.96
C LEU A 53 8.19 4.88 -10.24
N GLY A 54 8.64 4.20 -9.20
CA GLY A 54 9.66 3.16 -9.30
C GLY A 54 10.19 2.77 -7.93
N LYS A 55 11.29 2.01 -7.94
CA LYS A 55 12.01 1.61 -6.74
C LYS A 55 13.51 1.53 -6.98
N PHE A 56 14.26 1.39 -5.89
CA PHE A 56 15.67 0.98 -5.93
C PHE A 56 15.98 0.10 -4.72
N THR A 57 17.07 -0.66 -4.82
CA THR A 57 17.60 -1.46 -3.72
C THR A 57 18.64 -0.66 -2.93
N ALA A 58 18.54 -0.66 -1.61
CA ALA A 58 19.57 -0.11 -0.73
C ALA A 58 20.86 -0.91 -0.89
N GLY A 59 21.91 -0.26 -1.41
CA GLY A 59 23.28 -0.74 -1.35
C GLY A 59 23.85 -0.62 0.07
N SER A 60 25.05 -0.04 0.18
CA SER A 60 25.59 0.32 1.49
C SER A 60 24.71 1.37 2.18
N VAL A 61 24.59 1.29 3.49
CA VAL A 61 23.83 2.26 4.30
C VAL A 61 24.75 2.80 5.39
N LEU A 62 24.88 4.12 5.47
CA LEU A 62 25.68 4.79 6.49
C LEU A 62 24.74 5.57 7.40
N SER A 63 24.88 5.39 8.71
CA SER A 63 24.10 6.11 9.73
C SER A 63 25.04 6.94 10.59
N PHE A 64 24.74 8.22 10.76
CA PHE A 64 25.53 9.16 11.53
C PHE A 64 24.70 9.71 12.70
N GLU A 65 25.29 9.73 13.90
CA GLU A 65 24.71 10.33 15.11
C GLU A 65 25.55 11.51 15.60
N ASN A 66 24.93 12.33 16.46
CA ASN A 66 25.56 13.48 17.10
C ASN A 66 26.24 14.38 16.06
N LEU A 67 25.51 14.70 14.99
CA LEU A 67 25.98 15.60 13.95
C LEU A 67 26.24 16.99 14.53
N ASN A 68 27.37 17.53 14.12
CA ASN A 68 27.80 18.90 14.34
C ASN A 68 28.31 19.45 13.00
N VAL A 69 28.67 20.73 12.98
CA VAL A 69 29.12 21.41 11.75
C VAL A 69 30.29 20.66 11.09
N ARG A 70 31.27 20.19 11.87
CA ARG A 70 32.43 19.45 11.35
C ARG A 70 32.01 18.16 10.62
N LYS A 71 31.20 17.32 11.26
CA LYS A 71 30.69 16.06 10.66
C LYS A 71 29.85 16.31 9.42
N ILE A 72 29.02 17.34 9.41
CA ILE A 72 28.20 17.70 8.23
C ILE A 72 29.12 18.13 7.08
N THR A 73 30.16 18.92 7.36
CA THR A 73 31.16 19.32 6.36
C THR A 73 31.93 18.13 5.80
N GLU A 74 32.29 17.16 6.63
CA GLU A 74 32.93 15.91 6.18
C GLU A 74 32.02 15.09 5.26
N ILE A 75 30.75 14.92 5.65
CA ILE A 75 29.74 14.23 4.84
C ILE A 75 29.56 14.95 3.49
N ARG A 76 29.46 16.29 3.51
CA ARG A 76 29.39 17.11 2.30
C ARG A 76 30.58 16.86 1.39
N ARG A 77 31.80 17.06 1.90
CA ARG A 77 33.04 16.89 1.14
C ARG A 77 33.11 15.52 0.46
N LYS A 78 32.64 14.47 1.14
CA LYS A 78 32.75 13.09 0.65
C LYS A 78 31.63 12.70 -0.33
N TYR A 79 30.42 13.22 -0.18
CA TYR A 79 29.24 12.69 -0.89
C TYR A 79 28.47 13.71 -1.72
N GLU A 80 28.79 15.00 -1.69
CA GLU A 80 28.04 16.06 -2.40
C GLU A 80 27.87 15.76 -3.90
N LYS A 81 28.91 15.26 -4.56
CA LYS A 81 28.90 14.91 -6.00
C LYS A 81 27.86 13.84 -6.33
N ASP A 82 27.70 12.85 -5.45
CA ASP A 82 26.81 11.69 -5.63
C ASP A 82 25.38 11.96 -5.19
N LEU A 83 25.21 12.90 -4.25
CA LEU A 83 23.92 13.32 -3.73
C LEU A 83 23.11 14.16 -4.72
N LYS A 84 23.78 14.91 -5.61
CA LYS A 84 23.14 15.80 -6.61
C LYS A 84 22.07 16.72 -6.00
N VAL A 85 22.35 17.22 -4.81
CA VAL A 85 21.50 18.15 -4.04
C VAL A 85 21.72 19.59 -4.49
N ASP A 86 20.72 20.42 -4.26
CA ASP A 86 20.74 21.83 -4.65
C ASP A 86 21.53 22.67 -3.62
N GLY A 87 21.98 23.87 -4.01
CA GLY A 87 22.91 24.68 -3.20
C GLY A 87 22.43 25.01 -1.79
N GLY A 88 21.13 25.20 -1.58
CA GLY A 88 20.53 25.49 -0.28
C GLY A 88 20.43 24.29 0.68
N PHE A 89 20.63 23.06 0.18
CA PHE A 89 20.40 21.83 0.95
C PHE A 89 21.22 21.80 2.24
N TRP A 90 22.51 22.11 2.17
CA TRP A 90 23.42 22.00 3.32
C TRP A 90 23.10 23.01 4.42
N GLU A 91 22.72 24.23 4.05
CA GLU A 91 22.32 25.26 5.02
C GLU A 91 21.05 24.84 5.76
N MET A 92 20.06 24.31 5.03
CA MET A 92 18.83 23.77 5.62
C MET A 92 19.11 22.61 6.59
N LYS A 93 20.15 21.80 6.35
CA LYS A 93 20.47 20.62 7.17
C LYS A 93 21.49 20.87 8.28
N LYS A 94 22.06 22.07 8.42
CA LYS A 94 23.14 22.34 9.39
C LYS A 94 22.79 22.03 10.85
N LYS A 95 21.51 22.14 11.22
CA LYS A 95 21.01 21.88 12.59
C LYS A 95 20.58 20.41 12.83
N SER A 96 20.85 19.51 11.90
CA SER A 96 20.48 18.09 12.01
C SER A 96 21.37 17.40 13.06
N LYS A 97 20.83 16.38 13.71
CA LYS A 97 21.54 15.55 14.70
C LYS A 97 21.81 14.14 14.19
N TYR A 98 21.03 13.70 13.21
CA TYR A 98 21.11 12.38 12.60
C TYR A 98 21.15 12.50 11.08
N ALA A 99 21.87 11.59 10.43
CA ALA A 99 21.81 11.41 8.99
C ALA A 99 21.83 9.92 8.61
N THR A 100 21.13 9.60 7.54
CA THR A 100 21.24 8.31 6.85
C THR A 100 21.58 8.56 5.40
N LEU A 101 22.65 7.94 4.93
CA LEU A 101 23.03 7.88 3.52
C LEU A 101 22.73 6.48 3.01
N VAL A 102 21.91 6.39 1.97
CA VAL A 102 21.53 5.13 1.32
C VAL A 102 22.11 5.13 -0.08
N PHE A 103 23.03 4.21 -0.37
CA PHE A 103 23.58 4.05 -1.71
C PHE A 103 22.54 3.37 -2.59
N ILE A 104 22.36 3.90 -3.80
CA ILE A 104 21.30 3.48 -4.71
C ILE A 104 21.84 2.37 -5.61
N LYS A 105 21.15 1.22 -5.64
CA LYS A 105 21.40 0.09 -6.54
C LYS A 105 20.11 -0.35 -7.23
N ASP A 106 20.26 -1.06 -8.35
CA ASP A 106 19.17 -1.80 -9.01
C ASP A 106 17.90 -0.95 -9.16
N VAL A 107 18.06 0.18 -9.84
CA VAL A 107 16.97 1.15 -10.04
C VAL A 107 15.99 0.61 -11.07
N GLU A 108 14.71 0.58 -10.71
CA GLU A 108 13.61 0.12 -11.56
C GLU A 108 12.55 1.22 -11.67
N LYS A 109 12.26 1.63 -12.90
CA LYS A 109 11.14 2.52 -13.19
C LYS A 109 9.89 1.69 -13.44
N PHE A 110 8.78 2.03 -12.81
CA PHE A 110 7.52 1.35 -13.09
C PHE A 110 6.92 1.86 -14.40
N PRO A 111 6.52 0.96 -15.32
CA PRO A 111 5.83 1.34 -16.55
C PRO A 111 4.49 2.01 -16.23
N ASN A 112 3.81 1.51 -15.19
CA ASN A 112 2.55 2.04 -14.69
C ASN A 112 2.74 2.60 -13.27
N PRO A 113 2.75 3.93 -13.09
CA PRO A 113 2.85 4.54 -11.77
C PRO A 113 1.70 4.15 -10.83
N ILE A 114 2.04 3.81 -9.59
CA ILE A 114 1.08 3.29 -8.60
C ILE A 114 0.50 4.47 -7.81
N ALA A 115 -0.83 4.61 -7.81
CA ALA A 115 -1.51 5.54 -6.92
C ALA A 115 -1.52 4.94 -5.51
N LEU A 116 -1.05 5.71 -4.53
CA LEU A 116 -1.08 5.31 -3.13
C LEU A 116 -1.59 6.47 -2.31
N ASP A 117 -2.69 6.23 -1.61
CA ASP A 117 -3.36 7.22 -0.79
C ASP A 117 -2.69 7.28 0.59
N LYS A 118 -1.90 8.33 0.80
CA LYS A 118 -1.08 8.54 1.99
C LYS A 118 -1.49 9.86 2.63
N HIS A 119 -2.16 9.76 3.78
CA HIS A 119 -2.61 10.90 4.57
C HIS A 119 -1.64 11.28 5.70
N ASP A 120 -0.69 10.40 6.04
CA ASP A 120 0.31 10.70 7.07
C ASP A 120 1.42 11.61 6.52
N ARG A 121 1.90 12.56 7.33
CA ARG A 121 2.86 13.60 6.91
C ARG A 121 4.33 13.16 6.91
N ARG A 122 4.64 11.89 7.19
CA ARG A 122 6.03 11.40 7.25
C ARG A 122 6.60 11.28 5.85
N SER A 123 7.82 11.79 5.65
CA SER A 123 8.53 11.72 4.36
C SER A 123 9.23 10.37 4.13
N TRP A 124 9.25 9.49 5.12
CA TRP A 124 9.76 8.13 5.04
C TRP A 124 8.90 7.21 5.90
N VAL A 125 8.51 6.06 5.35
CA VAL A 125 7.71 5.06 6.07
C VAL A 125 8.34 3.69 5.87
N VAL A 126 8.57 2.98 6.97
CA VAL A 126 8.88 1.55 6.93
C VAL A 126 7.54 0.84 6.79
N LEU A 127 7.34 0.12 5.70
CA LEU A 127 6.01 -0.36 5.35
C LEU A 127 5.47 -1.40 6.34
N SER A 128 6.35 -2.22 6.92
CA SER A 128 5.99 -3.15 8.01
C SER A 128 5.58 -2.48 9.32
N ASP A 129 5.92 -1.21 9.53
CA ASP A 129 5.59 -0.47 10.75
C ASP A 129 4.17 0.13 10.67
N ILE A 130 3.46 -0.04 9.54
CA ILE A 130 2.05 0.34 9.40
C ILE A 130 1.18 -0.80 9.96
N PRO A 131 0.36 -0.56 11.00
CA PRO A 131 -0.58 -1.58 11.50
C PRO A 131 -1.47 -2.10 10.37
N GLY A 132 -1.60 -3.43 10.25
CA GLY A 132 -2.31 -4.09 9.15
C GLY A 132 -1.44 -4.43 7.93
N TYR A 133 -0.21 -3.92 7.85
CA TYR A 133 0.71 -4.13 6.72
C TYR A 133 1.77 -5.19 7.06
N SER A 134 1.33 -6.44 7.22
CA SER A 134 2.25 -7.58 7.37
C SER A 134 2.73 -8.06 5.99
N SER A 135 4.02 -7.87 5.73
CA SER A 135 4.90 -8.77 4.95
C SER A 135 4.45 -9.29 3.57
N LYS A 136 3.48 -8.66 2.91
CA LYS A 136 3.01 -9.03 1.56
C LYS A 136 2.78 -7.78 0.71
N PHE A 137 3.87 -7.14 0.32
CA PHE A 137 3.89 -6.42 -0.97
C PHE A 137 4.45 -7.38 -2.03
N GLN A 138 3.65 -8.42 -2.30
CA GLN A 138 3.61 -8.99 -3.64
C GLN A 138 2.83 -8.00 -4.49
N LEU A 139 3.52 -7.35 -5.43
CA LEU A 139 2.89 -6.68 -6.57
C LEU A 139 1.92 -7.66 -7.24
N SER A 140 0.63 -7.52 -6.95
CA SER A 140 -0.45 -8.12 -7.72
C SER A 140 -1.66 -7.21 -7.61
N LEU A 141 -2.24 -6.82 -8.75
CA LEU A 141 -3.52 -6.11 -8.84
C LEU A 141 -4.56 -6.77 -7.91
N LYS A 142 -4.95 -6.19 -6.76
CA LYS A 142 -6.09 -6.68 -5.95
C LYS A 142 -6.79 -5.55 -5.20
N PHE A 143 -8.10 -5.74 -5.01
CA PHE A 143 -9.09 -4.85 -4.39
C PHE A 143 -8.49 -3.97 -3.28
N SER A 144 -8.73 -2.66 -3.40
CA SER A 144 -8.17 -1.57 -2.59
C SER A 144 -7.85 -1.95 -1.14
N ASP A 145 -6.58 -1.78 -0.77
CA ASP A 145 -5.93 -2.09 0.51
C ASP A 145 -6.49 -1.35 1.77
N ARG A 146 -7.79 -1.02 1.84
CA ARG A 146 -8.40 -0.27 2.96
C ARG A 146 -9.63 -0.91 3.60
N ASP A 147 -10.23 -1.95 3.02
CA ASP A 147 -11.53 -2.45 3.49
C ASP A 147 -11.45 -3.95 3.81
N SER A 148 -11.12 -4.30 5.06
CA SER A 148 -11.39 -5.65 5.54
C SER A 148 -12.91 -5.88 5.58
N ILE A 149 -13.38 -7.12 5.44
CA ILE A 149 -14.81 -7.44 5.60
C ILE A 149 -15.31 -7.01 7.00
N SER A 150 -14.43 -7.07 8.00
CA SER A 150 -14.72 -6.55 9.34
C SER A 150 -14.97 -5.04 9.35
N ASN A 151 -14.19 -4.25 8.60
CA ASN A 151 -14.39 -2.80 8.46
C ASN A 151 -15.74 -2.50 7.77
N LEU A 152 -16.11 -3.28 6.77
CA LEU A 152 -17.41 -3.15 6.09
C LEU A 152 -18.57 -3.46 7.05
N THR A 153 -18.43 -4.50 7.88
CA THR A 153 -19.43 -4.87 8.88
C THR A 153 -19.65 -3.74 9.88
N GLU A 154 -18.57 -3.16 10.41
CA GLU A 154 -18.63 -2.01 11.33
C GLU A 154 -19.24 -0.77 10.68
N LEU A 155 -18.87 -0.46 9.44
CA LEU A 155 -19.43 0.66 8.68
C LEU A 155 -20.94 0.49 8.45
N ILE A 156 -21.39 -0.70 8.06
CA ILE A 156 -22.82 -0.98 7.86
C ILE A 156 -23.57 -0.83 9.18
N LYS A 157 -23.05 -1.36 10.29
CA LYS A 157 -23.65 -1.20 11.62
C LYS A 157 -23.74 0.26 12.05
N PHE A 158 -22.67 1.03 11.83
CA PHE A 158 -22.64 2.46 12.10
C PHE A 158 -23.72 3.21 11.31
N LEU A 159 -23.80 2.99 10.00
CA LEU A 159 -24.78 3.65 9.13
C LEU A 159 -26.23 3.29 9.49
N LYS A 160 -26.50 2.02 9.82
CA LYS A 160 -27.83 1.57 10.29
C LYS A 160 -28.22 2.27 11.59
N LYS A 161 -27.28 2.36 12.55
CA LYS A 161 -27.48 3.06 13.82
C LYS A 161 -27.76 4.56 13.64
N GLU A 162 -26.96 5.24 12.82
CA GLU A 162 -27.13 6.67 12.49
C GLU A 162 -28.50 6.94 11.86
N LYS A 163 -28.93 6.08 10.93
CA LYS A 163 -30.22 6.21 10.24
C LYS A 163 -31.42 5.66 11.01
N LYS A 164 -31.23 5.14 12.23
CA LYS A 164 -32.27 4.46 13.02
C LYS A 164 -32.98 3.33 12.26
N ILE A 165 -32.25 2.66 11.36
CA ILE A 165 -32.78 1.51 10.60
C ILE A 165 -32.74 0.30 11.53
N VAL A 166 -33.91 -0.24 11.85
CA VAL A 166 -34.05 -1.51 12.56
C VAL A 166 -34.32 -2.58 11.52
N ASP A 167 -33.36 -3.47 11.31
CA ASP A 167 -33.57 -4.63 10.45
C ASP A 167 -34.36 -5.68 11.22
N ASP A 168 -35.67 -5.73 11.00
CA ASP A 168 -36.54 -6.83 11.44
C ASP A 168 -36.68 -7.87 10.31
N TYR A 169 -35.54 -8.32 9.80
CA TYR A 169 -35.47 -9.37 8.78
C TYR A 169 -34.99 -10.65 9.44
N ASP A 170 -35.74 -11.73 9.27
CA ASP A 170 -35.24 -13.05 9.66
C ASP A 170 -34.17 -13.53 8.65
N LEU A 171 -33.47 -14.61 8.97
CA LEU A 171 -32.43 -15.15 8.09
C LEU A 171 -32.99 -15.54 6.70
N ARG A 172 -34.27 -15.94 6.64
CA ARG A 172 -34.94 -16.35 5.41
C ARG A 172 -35.16 -15.15 4.49
N ASP A 173 -35.61 -14.04 5.04
CA ASP A 173 -35.80 -12.78 4.32
C ASP A 173 -34.48 -12.26 3.76
N MET A 174 -33.38 -12.35 4.53
CA MET A 174 -32.05 -11.96 4.08
C MET A 174 -31.55 -12.83 2.91
N ILE A 175 -31.81 -14.14 2.95
CA ILE A 175 -31.46 -15.07 1.86
C ILE A 175 -32.31 -14.81 0.61
N LEU A 176 -33.59 -14.49 0.77
CA LEU A 176 -34.47 -14.12 -0.35
C LEU A 176 -33.98 -12.84 -1.03
N LYS A 177 -33.60 -11.83 -0.24
CA LYS A 177 -32.98 -10.61 -0.76
C LYS A 177 -31.69 -10.90 -1.52
N LEU A 178 -30.76 -11.65 -0.94
CA LEU A 178 -29.53 -12.06 -1.63
C LEU A 178 -29.82 -12.73 -2.97
N SER A 179 -30.84 -13.60 -3.02
CA SER A 179 -31.24 -14.29 -4.26
C SER A 179 -31.79 -13.32 -5.31
N ALA A 180 -32.53 -12.29 -4.89
CA ALA A 180 -33.00 -11.22 -5.76
C ALA A 180 -31.84 -10.41 -6.34
N GLU A 181 -30.91 -9.93 -5.49
CA GLU A 181 -29.73 -9.15 -5.94
C GLU A 181 -28.87 -9.94 -6.94
N VAL A 182 -28.67 -11.24 -6.70
CA VAL A 182 -27.95 -12.12 -7.64
C VAL A 182 -28.69 -12.25 -8.98
N GLY A 183 -30.02 -12.26 -8.94
CA GLY A 183 -30.87 -12.24 -10.13
C GLY A 183 -30.71 -10.95 -10.95
N GLU A 184 -30.70 -9.79 -10.29
CA GLU A 184 -30.49 -8.48 -10.91
C GLU A 184 -29.08 -8.37 -11.51
N LEU A 185 -28.06 -8.79 -10.77
CA LEU A 185 -26.69 -8.89 -11.26
C LEU A 185 -26.60 -9.77 -12.51
N SER A 186 -27.21 -10.96 -12.49
CA SER A 186 -27.20 -11.90 -13.62
C SER A 186 -27.85 -11.27 -14.86
N LYS A 187 -29.00 -10.61 -14.70
CA LYS A 187 -29.69 -9.92 -15.78
C LYS A 187 -28.79 -8.84 -16.39
N ASN A 188 -28.23 -7.97 -15.55
CA ASN A 188 -27.42 -6.84 -15.98
C ASN A 188 -26.10 -7.26 -16.65
N VAL A 189 -25.49 -8.37 -16.22
CA VAL A 189 -24.29 -8.95 -16.86
C VAL A 189 -24.65 -9.57 -18.22
N SER A 190 -25.81 -10.22 -18.34
CA SER A 190 -26.22 -10.92 -19.57
C SER A 190 -26.60 -9.99 -20.73
N GLU A 191 -27.16 -8.81 -20.43
CA GLU A 191 -27.79 -7.97 -21.46
C GLU A 191 -26.80 -7.16 -22.33
N LYS A 192 -25.47 -7.25 -22.15
CA LYS A 192 -24.41 -6.53 -22.91
C LYS A 192 -24.59 -5.01 -23.09
N ARG A 193 -25.65 -4.42 -22.54
CA ARG A 193 -26.05 -3.00 -22.59
C ARG A 193 -25.87 -2.29 -21.25
N SER A 194 -25.49 -3.01 -20.21
CA SER A 194 -25.27 -2.42 -18.89
C SER A 194 -24.05 -1.51 -18.94
N ASN A 195 -24.24 -0.25 -18.57
CA ASN A 195 -23.14 0.66 -18.31
C ASN A 195 -22.27 0.00 -17.23
N ASN A 196 -20.94 0.03 -17.38
CA ASN A 196 -20.01 -0.71 -16.52
C ASN A 196 -20.22 -0.42 -15.02
N ASP A 197 -20.84 0.71 -14.69
CA ASP A 197 -21.13 1.09 -13.31
C ASP A 197 -22.36 0.39 -12.71
N THR A 198 -23.39 0.06 -13.49
CA THR A 198 -24.59 -0.64 -12.98
C THR A 198 -24.23 -2.03 -12.47
N ALA A 199 -23.54 -2.84 -13.27
CA ALA A 199 -23.10 -4.17 -12.83
C ALA A 199 -22.14 -4.13 -11.62
N LYS A 200 -21.39 -3.03 -11.42
CA LYS A 200 -20.55 -2.84 -10.23
C LYS A 200 -21.38 -2.56 -8.98
N PHE A 201 -22.46 -1.78 -9.10
CA PHE A 201 -23.36 -1.52 -7.98
C PHE A 201 -24.09 -2.79 -7.55
N GLU A 202 -24.64 -3.56 -8.50
CA GLU A 202 -25.27 -4.86 -8.19
C GLU A 202 -24.30 -5.83 -7.49
N LEU A 203 -23.04 -5.87 -7.93
CA LEU A 203 -22.01 -6.67 -7.28
C LEU A 203 -21.76 -6.20 -5.83
N ALA A 204 -21.80 -4.89 -5.59
CA ALA A 204 -21.66 -4.33 -4.24
C ALA A 204 -22.88 -4.66 -3.38
N ASP A 205 -24.10 -4.63 -3.92
CA ASP A 205 -25.33 -4.96 -3.20
C ASP A 205 -25.36 -6.43 -2.78
N VAL A 206 -24.94 -7.35 -3.68
CA VAL A 206 -24.71 -8.76 -3.33
C VAL A 206 -23.71 -8.90 -2.17
N MET A 207 -22.60 -8.16 -2.21
CA MET A 207 -21.60 -8.18 -1.13
C MET A 207 -22.15 -7.65 0.19
N ILE A 208 -22.94 -6.57 0.18
CA ILE A 208 -23.59 -6.02 1.38
C ILE A 208 -24.52 -7.07 2.01
N GLN A 209 -25.32 -7.77 1.21
CA GLN A 209 -26.22 -8.81 1.74
C GLN A 209 -25.44 -9.99 2.33
N LEU A 210 -24.37 -10.44 1.67
CA LEU A 210 -23.50 -11.51 2.19
C LEU A 210 -22.87 -11.13 3.54
N VAL A 211 -22.39 -9.89 3.68
CA VAL A 211 -21.83 -9.39 4.94
C VAL A 211 -22.89 -9.36 6.04
N ASN A 212 -24.10 -8.83 5.75
CA ASN A 212 -25.20 -8.81 6.71
C ASN A 212 -25.58 -10.23 7.19
N ILE A 213 -25.68 -11.19 6.26
CA ILE A 213 -25.98 -12.59 6.59
C ILE A 213 -24.86 -13.19 7.46
N SER A 214 -23.60 -12.93 7.11
CA SER A 214 -22.46 -13.44 7.88
C SER A 214 -22.44 -12.91 9.33
N ASP A 215 -22.76 -11.63 9.50
CA ASP A 215 -22.86 -11.01 10.83
C ASP A 215 -24.02 -11.60 11.64
N ARG A 216 -25.18 -11.82 11.01
CA ARG A 216 -26.34 -12.46 11.65
C ARG A 216 -26.06 -13.89 12.06
N LEU A 217 -25.27 -14.63 11.29
CA LEU A 217 -24.83 -16.00 11.58
C LEU A 217 -23.65 -16.04 12.55
N GLY A 218 -23.04 -14.90 12.89
CA GLY A 218 -21.86 -14.82 13.75
C GLY A 218 -20.61 -15.45 13.15
N VAL A 219 -20.49 -15.45 11.81
CA VAL A 219 -19.38 -16.08 11.10
C VAL A 219 -18.42 -15.04 10.53
N ASP A 220 -17.12 -15.28 10.72
CA ASP A 220 -16.08 -14.53 10.00
C ASP A 220 -16.01 -15.03 8.55
N LEU A 221 -16.69 -14.30 7.66
CA LEU A 221 -16.75 -14.65 6.24
C LEU A 221 -15.36 -14.72 5.60
N PHE A 222 -14.41 -13.86 6.02
CA PHE A 222 -13.07 -13.83 5.44
C PHE A 222 -12.28 -15.09 5.82
N GLU A 223 -12.24 -15.44 7.10
CA GLU A 223 -11.53 -16.65 7.56
C GLU A 223 -12.21 -17.93 7.03
N LEU A 224 -13.54 -17.96 6.94
CA LEU A 224 -14.27 -19.09 6.36
C LEU A 224 -13.96 -19.27 4.87
N THR A 225 -13.97 -18.19 4.09
CA THR A 225 -13.60 -18.22 2.67
C THR A 225 -12.14 -18.66 2.49
N LYS A 226 -11.22 -18.15 3.32
CA LYS A 226 -9.80 -18.53 3.30
C LYS A 226 -9.61 -20.02 3.58
N LYS A 227 -10.28 -20.56 4.61
CA LYS A 227 -10.30 -22.00 4.90
C LYS A 227 -10.83 -22.80 3.72
N ARG A 228 -11.93 -22.34 3.12
CA ARG A 228 -12.55 -23.01 1.96
C ARG A 228 -11.63 -23.01 0.73
N ILE A 229 -10.92 -21.91 0.47
CA ILE A 229 -9.93 -21.82 -0.61
C ILE A 229 -8.80 -22.84 -0.38
N GLN A 230 -8.29 -22.96 0.85
CA GLN A 230 -7.25 -23.93 1.20
C GLN A 230 -7.72 -25.38 0.99
N GLU A 231 -8.94 -25.69 1.42
CA GLU A 231 -9.58 -27.00 1.16
C GLU A 231 -9.75 -27.27 -0.34
N CYS A 232 -10.17 -26.29 -1.13
CA CYS A 232 -10.29 -26.42 -2.59
C CYS A 232 -8.93 -26.62 -3.27
N HIS A 233 -7.88 -25.92 -2.83
CA HIS A 233 -6.51 -26.12 -3.33
C HIS A 233 -5.99 -27.52 -3.07
N SER A 234 -6.37 -28.16 -1.95
CA SER A 234 -6.01 -29.56 -1.69
C SER A 234 -6.74 -30.56 -2.61
N LYS A 235 -7.84 -30.15 -3.24
CA LYS A 235 -8.66 -30.97 -4.15
C LYS A 235 -8.41 -30.70 -5.63
N ILE A 236 -7.85 -29.55 -5.98
CA ILE A 236 -7.50 -29.21 -7.37
C ILE A 236 -6.07 -29.70 -7.62
N SER A 237 -5.94 -30.92 -8.17
CA SER A 237 -4.65 -31.36 -8.74
C SER A 237 -4.19 -30.32 -9.77
N LEU A 238 -2.98 -29.78 -9.57
CA LEU A 238 -2.30 -28.83 -10.46
C LEU A 238 -2.16 -29.35 -11.90
N ASP A 239 -2.38 -30.64 -12.15
CA ASP A 239 -2.35 -31.23 -13.49
C ASP A 239 -3.51 -30.76 -14.38
N LYS A 240 -4.66 -30.38 -13.81
CA LYS A 240 -5.79 -29.87 -14.59
C LYS A 240 -5.62 -28.43 -15.08
N LEU A 241 -4.72 -27.66 -14.46
CA LEU A 241 -4.43 -26.27 -14.84
C LEU A 241 -3.45 -26.15 -16.01
N LYS A 242 -2.69 -27.21 -16.34
CA LYS A 242 -1.77 -27.22 -17.49
C LYS A 242 -2.48 -27.20 -18.86
N ASN A 243 -3.80 -27.46 -18.89
CA ASN A 243 -4.58 -27.55 -20.12
C ASN A 243 -5.46 -26.33 -20.42
N ILE A 244 -5.36 -25.26 -19.62
CA ILE A 244 -6.08 -24.01 -19.91
C ILE A 244 -5.06 -23.04 -20.51
N LYS A 245 -4.95 -23.07 -21.85
CA LYS A 245 -4.27 -22.05 -22.66
C LYS A 245 -5.14 -20.81 -22.79
#